data_AF-A0A8B8BY92-F1
#
_entry.id   AF-A0A8B8BY92-F1
#
_cell.length_a   1.000
_cell.length_b   1.000
_cell.length_c   1.000
_cell.angle_alpha   90.00
_cell.angle_beta   90.00
_cell.angle_gamma   90.00
#
_symmetry.space_group_name_H-M   'P 1'
#
loop_
_entity.id
_entity.type
_entity.pdbx_description
1 polymer ?
#
loop_
_entity_poly.entity_id
_entity_poly.type
_entity_poly.pdbx_seq_one_letter_code
_entity_poly.pdbx_strand_id
1 'polypeptide(L)'
;MRALKTCLLKRNNDLTPSSQEQTSILALVSKIQGMMDSLVLTPSSFDPVLVCYLPNKEAVAVLGNKIVDDLRSQDPEEVLTNDIGFEISASDGTVKCLITTIPPNLKKLDPELHLDGKVMQNHLAVIRHARWFEENAFHSR
;
A
#
# COMPACT_ATOMS: atom_id res chain seq x y z
N MET A 1 14.93 -3.58 38.58
CA MET A 1 14.44 -2.65 37.53
C MET A 1 15.45 -2.32 36.42
N ARG A 2 16.75 -2.08 36.68
CA ARG A 2 17.72 -1.75 35.62
C ARG A 2 17.94 -2.87 34.58
N ALA A 3 18.09 -4.12 35.03
CA ALA A 3 18.31 -5.27 34.14
C ALA A 3 17.15 -5.47 33.14
N LEU A 4 15.89 -5.35 33.59
CA LEU A 4 14.71 -5.46 32.72
C LEU A 4 14.70 -4.39 31.63
N LYS A 5 14.99 -3.13 31.99
CA LYS A 5 15.08 -2.03 31.02
C LYS A 5 16.14 -2.31 29.95
N THR A 6 17.32 -2.78 30.36
CA THR A 6 18.40 -3.13 29.42
C THR A 6 18.01 -4.29 28.51
N CYS A 7 17.34 -5.32 29.02
CA CYS A 7 16.83 -6.43 28.21
C CYS A 7 15.79 -5.97 27.17
N LEU A 8 14.85 -5.11 27.56
CA LEU A 8 13.84 -4.57 26.64
C LEU A 8 14.47 -3.71 25.54
N LEU A 9 15.42 -2.85 25.88
CA LEU A 9 16.13 -2.03 24.91
C LEU A 9 16.96 -2.88 23.94
N LYS A 10 17.63 -3.92 24.45
CA LYS A 10 18.37 -4.85 23.61
C LYS A 10 17.44 -5.55 22.62
N ARG A 11 16.32 -6.10 23.10
CA ARG A 11 15.34 -6.77 22.23
C ARG A 11 14.71 -5.80 21.22
N ASN A 12 14.45 -4.55 21.60
CA ASN A 12 13.96 -3.54 20.66
C ASN A 12 14.97 -3.27 19.54
N ASN A 13 16.26 -3.15 19.87
CA ASN A 13 17.31 -2.96 18.86
C ASN A 13 17.43 -4.18 17.94
N ASP A 14 17.36 -5.39 18.49
CA ASP A 14 17.42 -6.63 17.71
C ASP A 14 16.24 -6.80 16.75
N LEU A 15 15.10 -6.15 17.03
CA LEU A 15 13.87 -6.19 16.21
C LEU A 15 13.71 -4.97 15.30
N THR A 16 14.51 -3.92 15.47
CA THR A 16 14.42 -2.72 14.65
C THR A 16 15.06 -2.99 13.30
N PRO A 17 14.39 -2.72 12.17
CA PRO A 17 14.98 -2.90 10.85
C PRO A 17 16.30 -2.15 10.71
N SER A 18 17.27 -2.73 10.01
CA SER A 18 18.57 -2.11 9.74
C SER A 18 18.43 -0.85 8.88
N SER A 19 19.44 0.03 8.89
CA SER A 19 19.42 1.25 8.07
C SER A 19 19.36 0.95 6.57
N GLN A 20 19.92 -0.18 6.13
CA GLN A 20 19.85 -0.63 4.75
C GLN A 20 18.41 -0.99 4.37
N GLU A 21 17.74 -1.84 5.15
CA GLU A 21 16.34 -2.22 4.92
C GLU A 21 15.41 -1.00 4.94
N GLN A 22 15.60 -0.07 5.89
CA GLN A 22 14.83 1.17 5.94
C GLN A 22 14.99 2.02 4.67
N THR A 23 16.22 2.11 4.15
CA THR A 23 16.51 2.90 2.94
C THR A 23 15.91 2.25 1.70
N SER A 24 16.07 0.93 1.53
CA SER A 24 15.51 0.20 0.40
C SER A 24 13.98 0.27 0.37
N ILE A 25 13.32 0.07 1.52
CA ILE A 25 11.85 0.18 1.62
C ILE A 25 11.37 1.60 1.34
N LEU A 26 12.03 2.63 1.89
CA LEU A 26 11.66 4.02 1.66
C LEU A 26 11.78 4.40 0.18
N ALA A 27 12.85 3.95 -0.49
CA ALA A 27 13.06 4.18 -1.91
C ALA A 27 11.93 3.53 -2.75
N LEU A 28 11.60 2.27 -2.45
CA LEU A 28 10.54 1.54 -3.15
C LEU A 28 9.16 2.21 -2.96
N VAL A 29 8.80 2.56 -1.72
CA VAL A 29 7.53 3.25 -1.42
C VAL A 29 7.47 4.60 -2.14
N SER A 30 8.56 5.36 -2.13
CA SER A 30 8.62 6.68 -2.77
C SER A 30 8.47 6.59 -4.29
N LYS A 31 9.08 5.57 -4.91
CA LYS A 31 8.96 5.30 -6.35
C LYS A 31 7.51 4.95 -6.73
N ILE A 32 6.89 4.06 -5.97
CA ILE A 32 5.49 3.65 -6.16
C ILE A 32 4.53 4.84 -5.97
N GLN A 33 4.75 5.66 -4.93
CA GLN A 33 3.96 6.86 -4.69
C GLN A 33 4.06 7.85 -5.86
N GLY A 34 5.28 8.11 -6.37
CA GLY A 34 5.49 9.03 -7.49
C GLY A 34 4.78 8.62 -8.78
N MET A 35 4.73 7.32 -9.09
CA MET A 35 3.96 6.81 -10.23
C MET A 35 2.46 6.95 -10.01
N MET A 36 1.95 6.63 -8.82
CA MET A 36 0.53 6.84 -8.49
C MET A 36 0.14 8.31 -8.59
N ASP A 37 0.98 9.23 -8.11
CA ASP A 37 0.75 10.68 -8.23
C ASP A 37 0.76 11.14 -9.69
N SER A 38 1.67 10.61 -10.52
CA SER A 38 1.71 10.89 -11.96
C SER A 38 0.44 10.43 -12.69
N LEU A 39 -0.07 9.25 -12.35
CA LEU A 39 -1.32 8.70 -12.91
C LEU A 39 -2.55 9.53 -12.52
N VAL A 40 -2.56 10.11 -11.30
CA VAL A 40 -3.63 11.02 -10.87
C VAL A 40 -3.61 12.33 -11.67
N LEU A 41 -2.42 12.83 -12.03
CA LEU A 41 -2.26 14.11 -12.74
C LEU A 41 -2.43 14.00 -14.27
N THR A 42 -2.25 12.82 -14.86
CA THR A 42 -2.35 12.58 -16.31
C THR A 42 -3.47 11.58 -16.65
N PRO A 43 -4.73 12.02 -16.69
CA PRO A 43 -5.86 11.14 -17.02
C PRO A 43 -5.89 10.73 -18.51
N SER A 44 -4.96 11.19 -19.35
CA SER A 44 -5.00 11.05 -20.80
C SER A 44 -4.75 9.63 -21.33
N SER A 45 -4.33 8.68 -20.48
CA SER A 45 -4.10 7.27 -20.88
C SER A 45 -5.00 6.27 -20.16
N PHE A 46 -5.82 6.73 -19.21
CA PHE A 46 -6.75 5.89 -18.46
C PHE A 46 -8.11 6.55 -18.53
N ASP A 47 -9.10 5.89 -19.15
CA ASP A 47 -10.47 6.37 -19.09
C ASP A 47 -10.82 6.61 -17.60
N PRO A 48 -11.04 7.86 -17.16
CA PRO A 48 -11.22 8.20 -15.75
C PRO A 48 -12.50 7.60 -15.15
N VAL A 49 -13.29 6.90 -15.98
CA VAL A 49 -14.45 6.13 -15.59
C VAL A 49 -14.07 4.82 -14.88
N LEU A 50 -12.93 4.19 -15.16
CA LEU A 50 -12.65 2.84 -14.63
C LEU A 50 -12.07 2.79 -13.19
N VAL A 51 -11.61 3.91 -12.63
CA VAL A 51 -10.95 3.94 -11.30
C VAL A 51 -11.63 4.87 -10.27
N CYS A 52 -12.55 5.74 -10.70
CA CYS A 52 -13.04 6.82 -9.82
C CYS A 52 -14.42 6.62 -9.18
N TYR A 53 -15.12 5.49 -9.39
CA TYR A 53 -16.40 5.26 -8.70
C TYR A 53 -16.46 3.96 -7.88
N LEU A 54 -16.00 2.82 -8.41
CA LEU A 54 -15.97 1.55 -7.69
C LEU A 54 -14.77 0.69 -8.14
N PRO A 55 -13.97 0.13 -7.22
CA PRO A 55 -12.78 -0.65 -7.56
C PRO A 55 -13.17 -2.03 -8.12
N ASN A 56 -13.14 -2.14 -9.45
CA ASN A 56 -13.31 -3.38 -10.21
C ASN A 56 -12.03 -4.23 -10.13
N LYS A 57 -12.16 -5.55 -10.03
CA LYS A 57 -11.03 -6.50 -10.05
C LYS A 57 -10.13 -6.33 -11.28
N GLU A 58 -10.74 -6.08 -12.44
CA GLU A 58 -10.00 -5.85 -13.69
C GLU A 58 -9.19 -4.55 -13.65
N ALA A 59 -9.80 -3.46 -13.17
CA ALA A 59 -9.12 -2.17 -13.05
C ALA A 59 -7.92 -2.24 -12.12
N VAL A 60 -8.05 -2.96 -11.01
CA VAL A 60 -6.99 -3.22 -10.05
C VAL A 60 -5.82 -3.97 -10.70
N ALA A 61 -6.11 -5.02 -11.49
CA ALA A 61 -5.09 -5.79 -12.20
C ALA A 61 -4.38 -4.95 -13.27
N VAL A 62 -5.13 -4.14 -14.05
CA VAL A 62 -4.56 -3.26 -15.07
C VAL A 62 -3.66 -2.20 -14.43
N LEU A 63 -4.10 -1.59 -13.32
CA LEU A 63 -3.29 -0.62 -12.57
C LEU A 63 -2.00 -1.26 -12.05
N GLY A 64 -2.11 -2.44 -11.43
CA GLY A 64 -0.96 -3.18 -10.92
C GLY A 64 0.05 -3.53 -12.02
N ASN A 65 -0.42 -4.05 -13.16
CA ASN A 65 0.43 -4.36 -14.31
C ASN A 65 1.10 -3.11 -14.88
N LYS A 66 0.37 -1.99 -15.00
CA LYS A 66 0.94 -0.73 -15.49
C LYS A 66 2.08 -0.24 -14.60
N ILE A 67 1.86 -0.26 -13.29
CA ILE A 67 2.87 0.12 -12.30
C ILE A 67 4.09 -0.81 -12.40
N VAL A 68 3.87 -2.13 -12.51
CA VAL A 68 4.97 -3.09 -12.67
C VAL A 68 5.70 -2.92 -14.00
N ASP A 69 5.03 -2.60 -15.10
CA ASP A 69 5.68 -2.36 -16.40
C ASP A 69 6.53 -1.08 -16.36
N ASP A 70 6.02 -0.03 -15.72
CA ASP A 70 6.75 1.22 -15.50
C ASP A 70 7.95 0.99 -14.54
N LEU A 71 7.80 0.10 -13.56
CA LEU A 71 8.87 -0.32 -12.65
C LEU A 71 9.92 -1.18 -13.35
N ARG A 72 9.52 -2.16 -14.16
CA ARG A 72 10.39 -3.05 -14.96
C ARG A 72 11.23 -2.31 -15.97
N SER A 73 10.69 -1.21 -16.51
CA SER A 73 11.45 -0.31 -17.36
C SER A 73 12.66 0.32 -16.61
N GLN A 74 12.62 0.32 -15.28
CA GLN A 74 13.67 0.85 -14.41
C GLN A 74 14.43 -0.26 -13.65
N ASP A 75 13.77 -1.35 -13.26
CA ASP A 75 14.31 -2.47 -12.47
C ASP A 75 13.52 -3.79 -12.69
N PRO A 76 14.13 -4.86 -13.24
CA PRO A 76 13.42 -6.05 -13.71
C PRO A 76 12.93 -7.06 -12.64
N GLU A 77 13.29 -6.92 -11.36
CA GLU A 77 13.01 -7.96 -10.33
C GLU A 77 11.61 -7.88 -9.66
N GLU A 78 10.74 -6.98 -10.08
CA GLU A 78 9.48 -6.75 -9.37
C GLU A 78 8.31 -7.64 -9.85
N VAL A 79 7.67 -8.35 -8.91
CA VAL A 79 6.58 -9.32 -9.15
C VAL A 79 5.27 -8.87 -8.49
N LEU A 80 4.16 -8.97 -9.25
CA LEU A 80 2.80 -8.68 -8.81
C LEU A 80 2.12 -9.92 -8.20
N THR A 81 1.50 -9.80 -7.01
CA THR A 81 0.54 -10.80 -6.50
C THR A 81 -0.85 -10.20 -6.27
N ASN A 82 -1.89 -10.93 -6.68
CA ASN A 82 -3.27 -10.43 -6.80
C ASN A 82 -4.23 -11.23 -5.94
N ASP A 83 -4.78 -10.64 -4.88
CA ASP A 83 -5.97 -11.17 -4.18
C ASP A 83 -6.84 -10.08 -3.51
N ILE A 84 -6.26 -8.90 -3.17
CA ILE A 84 -6.93 -7.88 -2.34
C ILE A 84 -6.71 -6.42 -2.86
N GLY A 85 -5.82 -6.26 -3.83
CA GLY A 85 -5.32 -4.98 -4.33
C GLY A 85 -4.21 -5.35 -5.30
N PHE A 86 -3.00 -4.90 -5.03
CA PHE A 86 -1.81 -5.50 -5.62
C PHE A 86 -0.63 -5.39 -4.67
N GLU A 87 0.34 -6.28 -4.83
CA GLU A 87 1.54 -6.33 -4.01
C GLU A 87 2.75 -6.42 -4.93
N ILE A 88 3.74 -5.56 -4.68
CA ILE A 88 4.97 -5.42 -5.45
C ILE A 88 6.12 -5.88 -4.56
N SER A 89 6.67 -7.04 -4.90
CA SER A 89 7.82 -7.61 -4.19
C SER A 89 9.12 -7.24 -4.89
N ALA A 90 10.08 -6.75 -4.11
CA ALA A 90 11.48 -6.58 -4.48
C ALA A 90 12.39 -7.45 -3.59
N SER A 91 13.68 -7.52 -3.90
CA SER A 91 14.66 -8.31 -3.14
C SER A 91 14.79 -7.90 -1.67
N ASP A 92 14.63 -6.60 -1.38
CA ASP A 92 14.81 -6.03 -0.03
C ASP A 92 13.49 -5.79 0.74
N GLY A 93 12.33 -6.12 0.15
CA GLY A 93 11.05 -5.85 0.79
C GLY A 93 9.86 -5.98 -0.14
N THR A 94 8.67 -5.81 0.41
CA THR A 94 7.43 -5.91 -0.37
C THR A 94 6.48 -4.80 0.02
N VAL A 95 5.91 -4.13 -0.98
CA VAL A 95 4.93 -3.04 -0.80
C VAL A 95 3.56 -3.55 -1.21
N LYS A 96 2.61 -3.43 -0.29
CA LYS A 96 1.22 -3.83 -0.51
C LYS A 96 0.35 -2.59 -0.72
N CYS A 97 -0.25 -2.49 -1.90
CA CYS A 97 -1.16 -1.40 -2.25
C CYS A 97 -2.60 -1.83 -2.00
N LEU A 98 -3.21 -1.22 -0.97
CA LEU A 98 -4.58 -1.51 -0.54
C LEU A 98 -5.55 -0.56 -1.24
N ILE A 99 -6.41 -1.11 -2.10
CA ILE A 99 -7.38 -0.32 -2.87
C ILE A 99 -8.73 -0.31 -2.16
N THR A 100 -9.32 0.87 -2.01
CA THR A 100 -10.67 1.03 -1.43
C THR A 100 -11.40 2.22 -2.03
N THR A 101 -12.71 2.26 -1.85
CA THR A 101 -13.58 3.38 -2.21
C THR A 101 -14.07 4.13 -0.97
N ILE A 102 -14.78 5.23 -1.19
CA ILE A 102 -15.41 6.03 -0.13
C ILE A 102 -16.60 5.28 0.49
N PRO A 103 -16.92 5.49 1.79
CA PRO A 103 -17.98 4.76 2.48
C PRO A 103 -19.37 4.76 1.80
N PRO A 104 -19.83 5.86 1.15
CA PRO A 104 -21.11 5.86 0.43
C PRO A 104 -21.17 4.86 -0.74
N ASN A 105 -20.03 4.54 -1.35
CA ASN A 105 -19.94 3.68 -2.53
C ASN A 105 -19.95 2.19 -2.16
N LEU A 106 -19.64 1.82 -0.91
CA LEU A 106 -19.69 0.42 -0.44
C LEU A 106 -21.07 -0.21 -0.57
N LYS A 107 -22.15 0.58 -0.51
CA LYS A 107 -23.53 0.10 -0.66
C LYS A 107 -23.90 -0.18 -2.12
N LYS A 108 -23.08 0.24 -3.07
CA LYS A 108 -23.30 0.14 -4.52
C LYS A 108 -22.45 -0.95 -5.15
N LEU A 109 -21.76 -1.75 -4.33
CA LEU A 109 -20.86 -2.79 -4.80
C LEU A 109 -21.65 -3.98 -5.35
N ASP A 110 -21.38 -4.28 -6.61
CA ASP A 110 -21.65 -5.58 -7.20
C ASP A 110 -20.58 -6.61 -6.76
N PRO A 111 -20.93 -7.73 -6.10
CA PRO A 111 -19.99 -8.77 -5.67
C PRO A 111 -19.25 -9.49 -6.81
N GLU A 112 -19.82 -9.51 -8.02
CA GLU A 112 -19.22 -10.19 -9.16
C GLU A 112 -18.09 -9.34 -9.76
N LEU A 113 -18.36 -8.05 -9.93
CA LEU A 113 -17.46 -7.09 -10.57
C LEU A 113 -16.40 -6.51 -9.61
N HIS A 114 -16.78 -6.15 -8.39
CA HIS A 114 -15.91 -5.38 -7.51
C HIS A 114 -15.10 -6.22 -6.53
N LEU A 115 -14.10 -5.59 -5.92
CA LEU A 115 -13.46 -6.13 -4.73
C LEU A 115 -14.50 -6.38 -3.63
N ASP A 116 -14.20 -7.31 -2.71
CA ASP A 116 -15.10 -7.62 -1.61
C ASP A 116 -15.30 -6.40 -0.68
N GLY A 117 -16.55 -6.14 -0.32
CA GLY A 117 -16.94 -5.04 0.56
C GLY A 117 -16.27 -5.13 1.93
N LYS A 118 -16.07 -6.34 2.47
CA LYS A 118 -15.39 -6.53 3.75
C LYS A 118 -13.90 -6.21 3.67
N VAL A 119 -13.25 -6.57 2.57
CA VAL A 119 -11.86 -6.22 2.28
C VAL A 119 -11.68 -4.69 2.23
N MET A 120 -12.54 -3.98 1.49
CA MET A 120 -12.49 -2.52 1.43
C MET A 120 -12.77 -1.84 2.78
N GLN A 121 -13.70 -2.38 3.58
CA GLN A 121 -13.92 -1.87 4.94
C GLN A 121 -12.68 -2.00 5.83
N ASN A 122 -11.93 -3.10 5.69
CA ASN A 122 -10.66 -3.29 6.39
C ASN A 122 -9.62 -2.27 5.94
N HIS A 123 -9.49 -2.00 4.64
CA HIS A 123 -8.58 -0.97 4.13
C HIS A 123 -8.92 0.43 4.66
N LEU A 124 -10.21 0.78 4.74
CA LEU A 124 -10.65 2.03 5.37
C LEU A 124 -10.30 2.06 6.87
N ALA A 125 -10.35 0.92 7.56
CA ALA A 125 -9.93 0.83 8.96
C ALA A 125 -8.43 1.08 9.11
N VAL A 126 -7.59 0.54 8.22
CA VAL A 126 -6.15 0.81 8.20
C VAL A 126 -5.86 2.30 8.07
N ILE A 127 -6.54 3.01 7.16
CA ILE A 127 -6.38 4.47 7.01
C ILE A 127 -6.77 5.20 8.30
N ARG A 128 -7.88 4.81 8.94
CA ARG A 128 -8.30 5.40 10.22
C ARG A 128 -7.28 5.13 11.33
N HIS A 129 -6.73 3.91 11.39
CA HIS A 129 -5.73 3.53 12.38
C HIS A 129 -4.41 4.28 12.17
N ALA A 130 -3.97 4.46 10.93
CA ALA A 130 -2.77 5.24 10.61
C ALA A 130 -2.92 6.69 11.09
N ARG A 131 -4.03 7.36 10.75
CA ARG A 131 -4.32 8.72 11.21
C ARG A 131 -4.39 8.81 12.74
N TRP A 132 -5.12 7.89 13.36
CA TRP A 132 -5.21 7.85 14.82
C TRP A 132 -3.83 7.68 15.46
N PHE A 133 -2.98 6.81 14.90
CA PHE A 133 -1.64 6.56 15.40
C PHE A 133 -0.74 7.80 15.32
N GLU A 134 -0.76 8.51 14.19
CA GLU A 134 -0.04 9.79 14.01
C GLU A 134 -0.46 10.83 15.05
N GLU A 135 -1.76 10.96 15.32
CA GLU A 135 -2.30 11.95 16.25
C GLU A 135 -2.09 11.58 17.73
N ASN A 136 -2.22 10.30 18.08
CA ASN A 136 -2.39 9.86 19.48
C ASN A 136 -1.23 9.03 20.02
N ALA A 137 -0.45 8.36 19.17
CA ALA A 137 0.56 7.38 19.59
C ALA A 137 2.00 7.82 19.27
N PHE A 138 2.18 8.82 18.41
CA PHE A 138 3.51 9.29 17.98
C PHE A 138 4.34 9.95 19.11
N HIS A 139 3.67 10.45 20.16
CA HIS A 139 4.30 11.15 21.29
C HIS A 139 4.70 10.24 22.47
N SER A 140 4.65 8.90 22.33
CA SER A 140 5.01 7.98 23.42
C SER A 140 6.52 7.87 23.72
N ARG A 141 7.28 8.96 23.54
CA ARG A 141 8.72 9.04 23.86
C ARG A 141 8.97 9.51 25.28
#